data_AF-A0AA35GAX8-F1
#
_entry.id   AF-A0AA35GAX8-F1
#
_cell.length_a   1.000
_cell.length_b   1.000
_cell.length_c   1.000
_cell.angle_alpha   90.00
_cell.angle_beta   90.00
_cell.angle_gamma   90.00
#
_symmetry.space_group_name_H-M   'P 1'
#
loop_
_entity.id
_entity.type
_entity.pdbx_description
1 polymer ?
#
loop_
_entity_poly.entity_id
_entity_poly.type
_entity_poly.pdbx_seq_one_letter_code
_entity_poly.pdbx_strand_id
1 'polypeptide(L)'
;MSESKSLSLPKLDRILKNVTVESTALKLMEEAGELGAAISRLRGAAGIQTPPGATPQDLLREVALELLDVAQTAVTMMFVLEDEYGLDTRSVLAEHIEKLTRKGYLTPLPRQADPAGGQRDREPRGAL
;
A
#
# COMPACT_ATOMS: atom_id res chain seq x y z
N MET A 1 -0.70 -20.88 -9.61
CA MET A 1 -0.81 -20.45 -8.21
C MET A 1 -0.47 -18.97 -8.17
N SER A 2 -1.40 -18.11 -7.75
CA SER A 2 -1.10 -16.69 -7.58
C SER A 2 -0.50 -16.51 -6.19
N GLU A 3 0.80 -16.22 -6.11
CA GLU A 3 1.41 -15.82 -4.84
C GLU A 3 1.00 -14.39 -4.50
N SER A 4 0.34 -14.19 -3.36
CA SER A 4 0.10 -12.85 -2.82
C SER A 4 1.30 -12.42 -1.98
N LYS A 5 2.00 -11.36 -2.40
CA LYS A 5 3.00 -10.67 -1.58
C LYS A 5 2.33 -9.45 -0.94
N SER A 6 2.47 -9.30 0.37
CA SER A 6 2.01 -8.12 1.09
C SER A 6 3.19 -7.19 1.35
N LEU A 7 3.00 -5.90 1.08
CA LEU A 7 3.91 -4.83 1.45
C LEU A 7 3.16 -3.92 2.43
N SER A 8 3.78 -3.60 3.56
CA SER A 8 3.16 -2.79 4.61
C SER A 8 3.96 -1.51 4.79
N LEU A 9 3.25 -0.37 4.79
CA LEU A 9 3.80 0.96 5.01
C LEU A 9 3.36 1.48 6.37
N PRO A 10 4.27 2.10 7.15
CA PRO A 10 3.95 2.59 8.49
C PRO A 10 3.05 3.83 8.44
N LYS A 11 2.21 3.99 9.47
CA LYS A 11 1.67 5.31 9.83
C LYS A 11 2.82 6.14 10.41
N LEU A 12 3.02 7.35 9.89
CA LEU A 12 4.07 8.24 10.37
C LEU A 12 3.63 8.95 11.67
N ASP A 13 4.58 9.18 12.57
CA ASP A 13 4.31 9.84 13.86
C ASP A 13 3.89 11.32 13.67
N ARG A 14 2.97 11.78 14.54
CA ARG A 14 2.36 13.12 14.53
C ARG A 14 3.31 14.29 14.85
N ILE A 15 4.64 14.12 14.79
CA ILE A 15 5.58 15.26 14.82
C ILE A 15 5.30 16.20 13.64
N LEU A 16 4.64 15.68 12.61
CA LEU A 16 4.01 16.37 11.50
C LEU A 16 2.76 17.19 11.89
N LYS A 17 2.85 18.06 12.91
CA LYS A 17 1.71 18.86 13.42
C LYS A 17 0.98 19.74 12.38
N ASN A 18 1.49 19.83 11.15
CA ASN A 18 0.97 20.66 10.06
C ASN A 18 0.72 19.86 8.77
N VAL A 19 0.62 18.53 8.83
CA VAL A 19 0.25 17.75 7.64
C VAL A 19 -1.26 17.79 7.44
N THR A 20 -1.67 18.26 6.27
CA THR A 20 -3.06 18.43 5.85
C THR A 20 -3.29 17.67 4.55
N VAL A 21 -4.54 17.57 4.12
CA VAL A 21 -4.88 16.98 2.81
C VAL A 21 -4.24 17.79 1.68
N GLU A 22 -4.22 19.11 1.77
CA GLU A 22 -3.61 19.99 0.76
C GLU A 22 -2.08 19.83 0.72
N SER A 23 -1.41 19.80 1.88
CA SER A 23 0.04 19.65 1.90
C SER A 23 0.50 18.26 1.47
N THR A 24 -0.25 17.21 1.83
CA THR A 24 0.00 15.85 1.29
C THR A 24 -0.30 15.76 -0.20
N ALA A 25 -1.32 16.44 -0.73
CA ALA A 25 -1.59 16.48 -2.16
C ALA A 25 -0.45 17.15 -2.95
N LEU A 26 0.09 18.26 -2.45
CA LEU A 26 1.27 18.90 -3.04
C LEU A 26 2.48 17.96 -3.03
N LYS A 27 2.73 17.29 -1.89
CA LYS A 27 3.86 16.35 -1.77
C LYS A 27 3.69 15.13 -2.68
N LEU A 28 2.47 14.63 -2.84
CA LEU A 28 2.17 13.54 -3.78
C LEU A 28 2.53 13.92 -5.22
N MET A 29 2.27 15.16 -5.63
CA MET A 29 2.63 15.65 -6.97
C MET A 29 4.15 15.78 -7.14
N GLU A 30 4.86 16.20 -6.10
CA GLU A 30 6.32 16.27 -6.07
C GLU A 30 6.93 14.88 -6.27
N GLU A 31 6.54 13.90 -5.45
CA GLU A 31 7.05 12.52 -5.51
C GLU A 31 6.67 11.82 -6.81
N ALA A 32 5.47 12.07 -7.34
CA ALA A 32 5.09 11.55 -8.66
C ALA A 32 5.99 12.14 -9.78
N GLY A 33 6.40 13.40 -9.65
CA GLY A 33 7.38 14.02 -10.54
C GLY A 33 8.77 13.40 -10.41
N GLU A 34 9.22 13.14 -9.18
CA GLU A 34 10.50 12.48 -8.89
C GLU A 34 10.53 11.05 -9.43
N LEU A 35 9.46 10.27 -9.23
CA LEU A 35 9.26 8.97 -9.85
C LEU A 35 9.32 9.05 -11.39
N GLY A 36 8.66 10.04 -11.98
CA GLY A 36 8.71 10.28 -13.42
C GLY A 36 10.13 10.56 -13.93
N ALA A 37 10.90 11.34 -13.17
CA ALA A 37 12.29 11.63 -13.47
C ALA A 37 13.19 10.38 -13.35
N ALA A 38 13.00 9.57 -12.31
CA ALA A 38 13.72 8.31 -12.12
C ALA A 38 13.42 7.29 -13.23
N ILE A 39 12.14 7.15 -13.63
CA ILE A 39 11.76 6.30 -14.76
C ILE A 39 12.41 6.81 -16.06
N SER A 40 12.47 8.13 -16.25
CA SER A 40 13.09 8.73 -17.43
C SER A 40 14.59 8.49 -17.48
N ARG A 41 15.29 8.54 -16.32
CA ARG A 41 16.70 8.14 -16.18
C ARG A 41 16.89 6.66 -16.50
N LEU A 42 16.08 5.78 -15.91
CA LEU A 42 16.12 4.33 -16.17
C LEU A 42 15.95 3.99 -17.66
N ARG A 43 15.09 4.74 -18.37
CA ARG A 43 14.84 4.55 -19.82
C ARG A 43 15.90 5.18 -20.73
N GLY A 44 16.86 5.94 -20.18
CA GLY A 44 17.83 6.69 -20.98
C GLY A 44 17.19 7.73 -21.89
N ALA A 45 16.14 8.42 -21.43
CA ALA A 45 15.44 9.42 -22.21
C ALA A 45 16.37 10.58 -22.62
N ALA A 46 16.22 11.06 -23.86
CA ALA A 46 17.07 12.12 -24.39
C ALA A 46 17.01 13.40 -23.53
N GLY A 47 18.19 13.96 -23.20
CA GLY A 47 18.31 15.17 -22.38
C GLY A 47 18.22 14.95 -20.87
N ILE A 48 17.99 13.71 -20.42
CA ILE A 48 18.00 13.36 -18.99
C ILE A 48 19.39 12.90 -18.59
N GLN A 49 19.98 13.59 -17.62
CA GLN A 49 21.29 13.21 -17.08
C GLN A 49 21.14 12.05 -16.10
N THR A 50 21.99 11.03 -16.25
CA THR A 50 22.16 9.97 -15.27
C THR A 50 23.37 10.27 -14.39
N PRO A 51 23.37 9.89 -13.11
CA PRO A 51 24.54 10.07 -12.24
C PRO A 51 25.78 9.40 -12.86
N PRO A 52 26.96 10.04 -12.83
CA PRO A 52 28.19 9.45 -13.36
C PRO A 52 28.50 8.11 -12.70
N GLY A 53 28.73 7.07 -13.51
CA GLY A 53 29.03 5.73 -13.01
C GLY A 53 27.84 4.94 -12.47
N ALA A 54 26.60 5.43 -12.58
CA ALA A 54 25.42 4.68 -12.19
C ALA A 54 25.25 3.40 -13.04
N THR A 55 24.96 2.29 -12.36
CA THR A 55 24.63 1.03 -13.01
C THR A 55 23.12 0.93 -13.30
N PRO A 56 22.68 0.04 -14.21
CA PRO A 56 21.24 -0.21 -14.42
C PRO A 56 20.50 -0.61 -13.13
N GLN A 57 21.18 -1.32 -12.22
CA GLN A 57 20.63 -1.73 -10.94
C GLN A 57 20.41 -0.53 -10.00
N ASP A 58 21.30 0.46 -10.04
CA ASP A 58 21.15 1.70 -9.26
C ASP A 58 19.93 2.49 -9.73
N LEU A 59 19.75 2.63 -11.05
CA LEU A 59 18.59 3.31 -11.64
C LEU A 59 17.29 2.58 -11.35
N LEU A 60 17.29 1.24 -11.38
CA LEU A 60 16.11 0.45 -11.01
C LEU A 60 15.78 0.62 -9.52
N ARG A 61 16.80 0.66 -8.66
CA ARG A 61 16.64 0.89 -7.24
C ARG A 61 16.09 2.28 -6.96
N GLU A 62 16.56 3.30 -7.68
CA GLU A 62 16.04 4.66 -7.61
C GLU A 62 14.53 4.67 -7.91
N VAL A 63 14.09 4.09 -9.03
CA VAL A 63 12.65 3.97 -9.35
C VAL A 63 11.85 3.29 -8.23
N ALA A 64 12.39 2.22 -7.64
CA ALA A 64 11.70 1.52 -6.56
C ALA A 64 11.55 2.36 -5.29
N LEU A 65 12.54 3.21 -4.98
CA LEU A 65 12.48 4.11 -3.82
C LEU A 65 11.47 5.24 -4.06
N GLU A 66 11.55 5.91 -5.21
CA GLU A 66 10.59 6.97 -5.55
C GLU A 66 9.14 6.44 -5.60
N LEU A 67 8.96 5.20 -6.06
CA LEU A 67 7.65 4.55 -6.04
C LEU A 67 7.14 4.30 -4.62
N LEU A 68 8.04 3.97 -3.68
CA LEU A 68 7.69 3.80 -2.27
C LEU A 68 7.35 5.14 -1.61
N ASP A 69 8.03 6.23 -1.98
CA ASP A 69 7.73 7.57 -1.47
C ASP A 69 6.31 7.99 -1.88
N VAL A 70 5.97 7.87 -3.17
CA VAL A 70 4.60 8.09 -3.67
C VAL A 70 3.57 7.27 -2.88
N ALA A 71 3.86 5.98 -2.66
CA ALA A 71 2.96 5.11 -1.92
C ALA A 71 2.83 5.53 -0.44
N GLN A 72 3.92 5.92 0.20
CA GLN A 72 3.94 6.37 1.59
C GLN A 72 3.15 7.68 1.77
N THR A 73 3.27 8.63 0.85
CA THR A 73 2.52 9.89 0.94
C THR A 73 1.03 9.68 0.68
N ALA A 74 0.66 8.77 -0.24
CA ALA A 74 -0.73 8.38 -0.41
C ALA A 74 -1.30 7.74 0.88
N VAL A 75 -0.57 6.81 1.49
CA VAL A 75 -0.94 6.19 2.78
C VAL A 75 -1.03 7.22 3.90
N THR A 76 -0.10 8.18 3.94
CA THR A 76 -0.10 9.27 4.91
C THR A 76 -1.36 10.12 4.76
N MET A 77 -1.74 10.47 3.53
CA MET A 77 -2.98 11.21 3.25
C MET A 77 -4.23 10.41 3.67
N MET A 78 -4.25 9.09 3.52
CA MET A 78 -5.35 8.25 4.03
C MET A 78 -5.50 8.35 5.54
N PHE A 79 -4.39 8.35 6.29
CA PHE A 79 -4.42 8.52 7.75
C PHE A 79 -4.80 9.94 8.19
N VAL A 80 -4.49 10.97 7.39
CA VAL A 80 -4.99 12.34 7.64
C VAL A 80 -6.50 12.40 7.47
N LEU A 81 -7.06 11.77 6.43
CA LEU A 81 -8.51 11.67 6.23
C LEU A 81 -9.20 10.91 7.37
N GLU A 82 -8.57 9.85 7.87
CA GLU A 82 -9.06 9.11 9.04
C GLU A 82 -9.06 9.97 10.31
N ASP A 83 -7.91 10.57 10.63
CA ASP A 83 -7.70 11.27 11.90
C ASP A 83 -8.46 12.60 11.98
N GLU A 84 -8.53 13.37 10.88
CA GLU A 84 -9.11 14.73 10.87
C GLU A 84 -10.58 14.76 10.41
N TYR A 85 -11.00 13.80 9.57
CA TYR A 85 -12.34 13.79 8.97
C TYR A 85 -13.16 12.55 9.33
N GLY A 86 -12.59 11.62 10.12
CA GLY A 86 -13.29 10.41 10.58
C GLY A 86 -13.55 9.37 9.47
N LEU A 87 -12.76 9.39 8.39
CA LEU A 87 -12.86 8.39 7.33
C LEU A 87 -12.49 7.00 7.87
N ASP A 88 -13.37 6.01 7.72
CA ASP A 88 -13.02 4.61 8.01
C ASP A 88 -12.16 4.02 6.86
N THR A 89 -10.84 4.09 7.01
CA THR A 89 -9.90 3.61 5.99
C THR A 89 -9.99 2.11 5.76
N ARG A 90 -10.42 1.33 6.76
CA ARG A 90 -10.59 -0.13 6.63
C ARG A 90 -11.75 -0.45 5.70
N SER A 91 -12.88 0.23 5.88
CA SER A 91 -14.05 0.05 5.02
C SER A 91 -13.75 0.48 3.58
N VAL A 92 -13.10 1.63 3.38
CA VAL A 92 -12.69 2.11 2.04
C VAL A 92 -11.73 1.11 1.35
N LEU A 93 -10.78 0.55 2.11
CA LEU A 93 -9.87 -0.47 1.57
C LEU A 93 -10.62 -1.76 1.19
N ALA A 94 -11.57 -2.21 2.01
CA ALA A 94 -12.37 -3.40 1.72
C ALA A 94 -13.20 -3.21 0.44
N GLU A 95 -13.85 -2.06 0.28
CA GLU A 95 -14.58 -1.71 -0.96
C GLU A 95 -13.66 -1.69 -2.18
N HIS A 96 -12.44 -1.16 -2.02
CA HIS A 96 -11.45 -1.15 -3.10
C HIS A 96 -11.05 -2.58 -3.51
N ILE A 97 -10.78 -3.47 -2.55
CA ILE A 97 -10.41 -4.87 -2.79
C ILE A 97 -11.56 -5.62 -3.46
N GLU A 98 -12.80 -5.42 -3.02
CA GLU A 98 -13.99 -6.02 -3.64
C GLU A 98 -14.12 -5.59 -5.10
N LYS A 99 -13.95 -4.29 -5.38
CA LYS A 99 -13.94 -3.77 -6.75
C LYS A 99 -12.87 -4.44 -7.61
N LEU A 100 -11.65 -4.63 -7.10
CA LEU A 100 -10.57 -5.31 -7.83
C LEU A 100 -10.86 -6.80 -8.06
N THR A 101 -11.45 -7.47 -7.07
CA THR A 101 -11.87 -8.87 -7.15
C THR A 101 -12.94 -9.06 -8.23
N ARG A 102 -13.96 -8.20 -8.25
CA ARG A 102 -15.01 -8.21 -9.29
C ARG A 102 -14.45 -7.98 -10.69
N LYS A 103 -13.40 -7.18 -10.83
CA LYS A 103 -12.69 -6.96 -12.10
C LYS A 103 -11.76 -8.11 -12.50
N GLY A 104 -11.61 -9.13 -11.67
CA GLY A 104 -10.73 -10.27 -11.91
C GLY A 104 -9.24 -9.97 -11.72
N TYR A 105 -8.88 -8.81 -11.14
CA TYR A 105 -7.49 -8.48 -10.84
C TYR A 105 -6.96 -9.24 -9.61
N LEU A 106 -7.85 -9.70 -8.74
CA LEU A 106 -7.53 -10.51 -7.58
C LEU A 106 -8.27 -11.85 -7.68
N THR A 107 -7.54 -12.95 -7.57
CA THR A 107 -8.15 -14.26 -7.31
C THR A 107 -8.39 -14.37 -5.80
N PRO A 108 -9.61 -14.73 -5.34
CA PRO A 108 -9.84 -14.95 -3.93
C PRO A 108 -8.85 -16.00 -3.42
N LEU A 109 -8.09 -15.67 -2.36
CA LEU A 109 -7.35 -16.69 -1.63
C LEU A 109 -8.38 -17.72 -1.10
N PRO A 110 -8.07 -19.02 -1.12
CA PRO A 110 -8.86 -19.96 -0.34
C PRO A 110 -8.93 -19.45 1.10
N ARG A 111 -10.15 -19.27 1.63
CA ARG A 111 -10.35 -18.83 3.01
C ARG A 111 -9.48 -19.72 3.90
N GLN A 112 -8.50 -19.14 4.58
CA GLN A 112 -7.84 -19.85 5.67
C GLN A 112 -8.94 -20.19 6.67
N ALA A 113 -9.11 -21.48 6.94
CA ALA A 113 -10.11 -21.96 7.89
C ALA A 113 -9.82 -21.28 9.23
N ASP A 114 -10.84 -20.61 9.75
CA ASP A 114 -10.84 -20.06 11.09
C ASP A 114 -10.57 -21.21 12.07
N PRO A 115 -9.49 -21.20 12.87
CA PRO A 115 -9.19 -22.28 13.82
C PRO A 115 -10.20 -22.34 14.98
N ALA A 116 -11.18 -21.43 15.04
CA ALA A 116 -12.20 -21.38 16.09
C ALA A 116 -13.40 -22.34 15.89
N GLY A 117 -13.26 -23.40 15.09
CA GLY A 117 -14.20 -24.51 15.01
C GLY A 117 -14.05 -25.52 16.16
N GLY A 118 -13.94 -25.04 17.40
CA GLY A 118 -13.86 -25.88 18.59
C GLY A 118 -15.13 -26.69 18.78
N GLN A 119 -15.00 -27.99 18.52
CA GLN A 119 -16.00 -29.03 18.69
C GLN A 119 -16.61 -28.99 20.10
N ARG A 120 -17.86 -28.51 20.21
CA ARG A 120 -18.69 -28.75 21.39
C ARG A 120 -19.31 -30.13 21.26
N ASP A 121 -18.54 -31.14 21.64
CA ASP A 121 -19.08 -32.46 21.90
C ASP A 121 -20.11 -32.36 23.03
N ARG A 122 -21.35 -32.68 22.68
CA ARG A 122 -22.45 -32.85 23.61
C ARG A 122 -22.25 -34.19 24.32
N GLU A 123 -21.92 -34.16 25.61
CA GLU A 123 -22.09 -35.35 26.44
C GLU A 123 -23.58 -35.65 26.62
N PRO A 124 -24.04 -36.91 26.46
CA PRO A 124 -25.42 -37.27 26.73
C PRO A 124 -25.62 -37.45 28.24
N ARG A 125 -26.76 -36.97 28.72
CA ARG A 125 -27.27 -37.24 30.06
C ARG A 125 -27.59 -38.74 30.24
N GLY A 126 -27.06 -39.33 31.32
CA GLY A 126 -27.80 -40.28 32.17
C GLY A 126 -27.42 -41.77 32.12
N ALA A 127 -27.12 -42.32 33.31
CA ALA A 127 -27.20 -43.71 33.83
C ALA A 127 -25.94 -43.97 34.70
N LEU A 128 -25.94 -44.26 36.00
CA LEU A 128 -26.91 -44.74 36.99
C LEU A 128 -26.59 -44.08 38.34
#